data_AF-A0A0F9HJL5-F1
#
_entry.id   AF-A0A0F9HJL5-F1
#
_cell.length_a   1.000
_cell.length_b   1.000
_cell.length_c   1.000
_cell.angle_alpha   90.00
_cell.angle_beta   90.00
_cell.angle_gamma   90.00
#
_symmetry.space_group_name_H-M   'P 1'
#
loop_
_entity.id
_entity.type
_entity.pdbx_description
1 polymer ?
#
loop_
_entity_poly.entity_id
_entity_poly.type
_entity_poly.pdbx_seq_one_letter_code
_entity_poly.pdbx_strand_id
1 'polypeptide(L)'
;DPDFLDGSMMSLYLIPRRLLRRVILNVDRPQVLWDDLEEFTDDFEAFEIHVYARSDDVGVADDAQIAVNADLVAANYDRQYFDGAGGAASAARSAGELPTINIPGAAEGADEYGGGTVQIPLYARTDGHKHFIHLMGRQENNVRVQSGRWENNNAITRIAITPVSGTNFVADSVFELWGIVPLATTIRREQDNLAAGRDPLISTQALRRPFGRAWRE
;
A
#
# COMPACT_ATOMS: atom_id res chain seq x y z
N ASP A 1 -23.98 0.34 -28.04
CA ASP A 1 -24.03 0.13 -26.59
C ASP A 1 -23.61 -1.29 -26.26
N PRO A 2 -22.67 -1.50 -25.34
CA PRO A 2 -22.49 -2.81 -24.73
C PRO A 2 -23.65 -3.00 -23.74
N ASP A 3 -24.76 -3.56 -24.23
CA ASP A 3 -25.82 -4.04 -23.36
C ASP A 3 -25.27 -5.22 -22.54
N PHE A 4 -25.36 -5.12 -21.23
CA PHE A 4 -25.05 -6.25 -20.35
C PHE A 4 -25.99 -7.42 -20.69
N LEU A 5 -25.43 -8.61 -20.92
CA LEU A 5 -26.22 -9.80 -21.22
C LEU A 5 -27.05 -10.23 -20.00
N ASP A 6 -28.16 -10.91 -20.24
CA ASP A 6 -29.02 -11.47 -19.19
C ASP A 6 -28.20 -12.40 -18.27
N GLY A 7 -28.25 -12.16 -16.96
CA GLY A 7 -27.39 -12.83 -15.96
C GLY A 7 -26.07 -12.12 -15.64
N SER A 8 -25.77 -10.97 -16.25
CA SER A 8 -24.64 -10.13 -15.84
C SER A 8 -24.88 -9.55 -14.45
N MET A 9 -24.00 -9.85 -13.50
CA MET A 9 -24.02 -9.26 -12.17
C MET A 9 -22.84 -8.30 -12.03
N MET A 10 -23.13 -7.01 -11.89
CA MET A 10 -22.16 -6.03 -11.41
C MET A 10 -22.41 -5.85 -9.92
N SER A 11 -21.39 -6.13 -9.12
CA SER A 11 -21.44 -5.81 -7.70
C SER A 11 -20.42 -4.74 -7.38
N LEU A 12 -20.88 -3.68 -6.71
CA LEU A 12 -20.06 -2.58 -6.23
C LEU A 12 -20.07 -2.65 -4.71
N TYR A 13 -18.90 -2.85 -4.13
CA TYR A 13 -18.74 -2.82 -2.68
C TYR A 13 -17.85 -1.65 -2.29
N LEU A 14 -18.23 -0.94 -1.24
CA LEU A 14 -17.34 -0.01 -0.56
C LEU A 14 -16.40 -0.83 0.31
N ILE A 15 -15.10 -0.76 0.03
CA ILE A 15 -14.07 -1.34 0.90
C ILE A 15 -13.64 -0.24 1.89
N PRO A 16 -13.99 -0.36 3.19
CA PRO A 16 -13.61 0.65 4.16
C PRO A 16 -12.09 0.62 4.36
N ARG A 17 -11.47 1.80 4.24
CA ARG A 17 -10.04 1.99 4.49
C ARG A 17 -9.82 3.09 5.53
N ARG A 18 -8.81 2.92 6.39
CA ARG A 18 -8.41 3.91 7.41
C ARG A 18 -6.94 4.26 7.20
N LEU A 19 -6.63 5.55 7.05
CA LEU A 19 -5.25 6.03 7.07
C LEU A 19 -4.68 5.80 8.48
N LEU A 20 -3.61 5.03 8.59
CA LEU A 20 -2.96 4.70 9.87
C LEU A 20 -1.80 5.63 10.15
N ARG A 21 -0.95 5.84 9.15
CA ARG A 21 0.23 6.70 9.23
C ARG A 21 0.46 7.38 7.89
N ARG A 22 0.93 8.63 7.94
CA ARG A 22 1.43 9.39 6.80
C ARG A 22 2.74 10.03 7.16
N VAL A 23 3.72 9.90 6.28
CA VAL A 23 5.05 10.49 6.42
C VAL A 23 5.28 11.38 5.20
N ILE A 24 5.57 12.66 5.45
CA ILE A 24 6.03 13.60 4.43
C ILE A 24 7.45 13.98 4.82
N LEU A 25 8.40 13.82 3.91
CA LEU A 25 9.80 14.12 4.16
C LEU A 25 10.04 15.62 4.01
N ASN A 26 10.42 16.31 5.09
CA ASN A 26 10.82 17.73 5.01
C ASN A 26 12.33 17.90 4.70
N VAL A 27 13.07 16.80 4.71
CA VAL A 27 14.51 16.69 4.44
C VAL A 27 14.76 15.30 3.87
N ASP A 28 15.87 15.14 3.15
CA ASP A 28 16.27 13.85 2.61
C ASP A 28 16.44 12.81 3.73
N ARG A 29 15.97 11.58 3.50
CA ARG A 29 16.08 10.48 4.48
C ARG A 29 16.46 9.15 3.83
N PRO A 30 17.29 8.34 4.48
CA PRO A 30 17.68 7.03 3.95
C PRO A 30 16.57 5.98 4.05
N GLN A 31 15.55 6.22 4.89
CA GLN A 31 14.49 5.25 5.11
C GLN A 31 13.19 5.89 5.61
N VAL A 32 12.09 5.18 5.35
CA VAL A 32 10.83 5.33 6.07
C VAL A 32 10.56 4.04 6.83
N LEU A 33 10.23 4.18 8.12
CA LEU A 33 10.02 3.07 9.03
C LEU A 33 8.64 3.20 9.68
N TRP A 34 7.89 2.11 9.63
CA TRP A 34 6.75 1.87 10.50
C TRP A 34 7.08 0.64 11.35
N ASP A 35 7.54 0.90 12.56
CA ASP A 35 7.57 -0.04 13.68
C ASP A 35 6.24 0.01 14.45
N ASP A 36 5.98 -1.00 15.27
CA ASP A 36 4.78 -1.13 16.11
C ASP A 36 3.46 -1.40 15.36
N LEU A 37 3.49 -2.17 14.27
CA LEU A 37 2.27 -2.52 13.52
C LEU A 37 1.38 -3.54 14.22
N GLU A 38 1.86 -4.18 15.29
CA GLU A 38 1.08 -5.07 16.14
C GLU A 38 -0.14 -4.38 16.78
N GLU A 39 -0.13 -3.05 16.93
CA GLU A 39 -1.27 -2.32 17.49
C GLU A 39 -2.53 -2.39 16.61
N PHE A 40 -2.38 -2.85 15.36
CA PHE A 40 -3.42 -2.87 14.35
C PHE A 40 -3.97 -4.28 14.05
N THR A 41 -3.41 -5.34 14.64
CA THR A 41 -3.66 -6.73 14.21
C THR A 41 -5.11 -7.16 14.29
N ASP A 42 -5.88 -6.57 15.20
CA ASP A 42 -7.28 -6.92 15.42
C ASP A 42 -8.27 -6.05 14.61
N ASP A 43 -7.79 -4.94 14.04
CA ASP A 43 -8.63 -3.94 13.37
C ASP A 43 -8.75 -4.16 11.85
N PHE A 44 -7.77 -4.83 11.23
CA PHE A 44 -7.61 -4.86 9.78
C PHE A 44 -7.25 -6.24 9.22
N GLU A 45 -7.74 -6.54 8.03
CA GLU A 45 -7.40 -7.77 7.30
C GLU A 45 -6.18 -7.60 6.39
N ALA A 46 -5.91 -6.37 5.94
CA ALA A 46 -4.81 -6.09 5.04
C ALA A 46 -4.24 -4.70 5.30
N PHE A 47 -2.97 -4.53 4.93
CA PHE A 47 -2.37 -3.22 4.77
C PHE A 47 -2.29 -2.82 3.31
N GLU A 48 -2.34 -1.51 3.06
CA GLU A 48 -2.06 -0.91 1.77
C GLU A 48 -1.09 0.25 1.96
N ILE A 49 0.04 0.19 1.27
CA ILE A 49 1.09 1.20 1.28
C ILE A 49 0.93 2.05 0.04
N HIS A 50 1.01 3.36 0.17
CA HIS A 50 1.11 4.30 -0.95
C HIS A 50 2.45 5.00 -0.89
N VAL A 51 3.15 5.02 -2.02
CA VAL A 51 4.44 5.70 -2.16
C VAL A 51 4.35 6.68 -3.30
N TYR A 52 4.74 7.92 -3.01
CA TYR A 52 4.97 8.98 -3.97
C TYR A 52 6.32 9.60 -3.64
N ALA A 53 7.37 9.14 -4.28
CA ALA A 53 8.74 9.41 -3.85
C ALA A 53 9.70 9.55 -5.02
N ARG A 54 10.87 10.10 -4.69
CA ARG A 54 12.05 10.23 -5.55
C ARG A 54 13.29 9.92 -4.71
N SER A 55 14.33 9.40 -5.33
CA SER A 55 15.63 9.15 -4.69
C SER A 55 16.70 10.14 -5.14
N ASP A 56 17.82 10.19 -4.42
CA ASP A 56 19.05 10.88 -4.80
C ASP A 56 19.99 10.05 -5.69
N ASP A 57 19.54 8.89 -6.21
CA ASP A 57 20.32 8.09 -7.15
C ASP A 57 20.75 8.93 -8.37
N VAL A 58 22.00 8.86 -8.80
CA VAL A 58 22.48 9.67 -9.93
C VAL A 58 21.95 9.20 -11.29
N GLY A 59 21.26 8.06 -11.34
CA GLY A 59 20.56 7.57 -12.52
C GLY A 59 19.20 8.23 -12.73
N VAL A 60 18.53 7.79 -13.79
CA VAL A 60 17.15 8.20 -14.11
C VAL A 60 16.12 7.46 -13.25
N ALA A 61 16.56 6.49 -12.46
CA ALA A 61 15.74 5.37 -12.06
C ALA A 61 16.30 4.71 -10.81
N ASP A 62 15.48 4.60 -9.77
CA ASP A 62 15.78 3.78 -8.61
C ASP A 62 14.59 2.87 -8.27
N ASP A 63 14.81 2.03 -7.27
CA ASP A 63 13.85 1.16 -6.63
C ASP A 63 13.76 1.53 -5.15
N ALA A 64 12.54 1.62 -4.63
CA ALA A 64 12.27 1.67 -3.20
C ALA A 64 12.00 0.23 -2.72
N GLN A 65 12.97 -0.39 -2.06
CA GLN A 65 12.86 -1.73 -1.51
C GLN A 65 12.01 -1.72 -0.25
N ILE A 66 11.13 -2.72 -0.13
CA ILE A 66 10.31 -2.96 1.06
C ILE A 66 10.86 -4.17 1.80
N ALA A 67 11.23 -3.97 3.07
CA ALA A 67 11.62 -5.03 3.98
C ALA A 67 10.59 -5.14 5.11
N VAL A 68 10.14 -6.37 5.39
CA VAL A 68 9.22 -6.65 6.51
C VAL A 68 9.97 -7.30 7.66
N ASN A 69 9.63 -6.94 8.90
CA ASN A 69 10.23 -7.49 10.12
C ASN A 69 11.77 -7.47 10.15
N ALA A 70 12.38 -6.45 9.53
CA ALA A 70 13.84 -6.34 9.33
C ALA A 70 14.48 -7.53 8.58
N ASP A 71 13.68 -8.31 7.85
CA ASP A 71 14.16 -9.40 7.01
C ASP A 71 14.70 -8.86 5.68
N LEU A 72 16.02 -8.84 5.57
CA LEU A 72 16.78 -8.47 4.36
C LEU A 72 17.33 -9.68 3.61
N VAL A 73 16.97 -10.90 4.02
CA VAL A 73 17.44 -12.13 3.38
C VAL A 73 16.64 -12.33 2.09
N ALA A 74 17.22 -11.95 0.96
CA ALA A 74 16.54 -11.98 -0.33
C ALA A 74 15.91 -13.35 -0.64
N ALA A 75 16.57 -14.45 -0.26
CA ALA A 75 16.07 -15.83 -0.43
C ALA A 75 14.71 -16.12 0.24
N ASN A 76 14.27 -15.29 1.20
CA ASN A 76 12.95 -15.40 1.80
C ASN A 76 11.85 -14.75 0.95
N TYR A 77 12.19 -14.19 -0.21
CA TYR A 77 11.25 -13.46 -1.06
C TYR A 77 11.27 -13.99 -2.48
N ASP A 78 10.08 -14.11 -3.08
CA ASP A 78 9.93 -14.33 -4.51
C ASP A 78 9.05 -13.25 -5.10
N ARG A 79 9.28 -12.93 -6.38
CA ARG A 79 8.39 -12.06 -7.13
C ARG A 79 8.15 -12.54 -8.56
N GLN A 80 7.01 -12.15 -9.08
CA GLN A 80 6.72 -12.16 -10.50
C GLN A 80 6.11 -10.82 -10.88
N TYR A 81 6.38 -10.36 -12.09
CA TYR A 81 5.90 -9.07 -12.54
C TYR A 81 5.58 -9.07 -14.03
N PHE A 82 4.70 -8.15 -14.40
CA PHE A 82 4.42 -7.70 -15.74
C PHE A 82 4.81 -6.23 -15.83
N ASP A 83 5.60 -5.87 -16.83
CA ASP A 83 6.14 -4.53 -17.02
C ASP A 83 5.85 -4.05 -18.44
N GLY A 84 5.36 -2.83 -18.56
CA GLY A 84 5.24 -2.12 -19.82
C GLY A 84 6.17 -0.91 -19.81
N ALA A 85 7.06 -0.80 -20.80
CA ALA A 85 7.98 0.31 -20.95
C ALA A 85 8.11 0.74 -22.42
N GLY A 86 7.85 2.02 -22.73
CA GLY A 86 8.12 2.58 -24.06
C GLY A 86 7.45 1.86 -25.24
N GLY A 87 6.28 1.25 -25.01
CA GLY A 87 5.54 0.48 -26.02
C GLY A 87 5.87 -1.01 -26.09
N ALA A 88 6.88 -1.48 -25.34
CA ALA A 88 7.14 -2.90 -25.16
C ALA A 88 6.48 -3.40 -23.87
N ALA A 89 6.08 -4.68 -23.85
CA ALA A 89 5.59 -5.37 -22.67
C ALA A 89 6.45 -6.61 -22.41
N SER A 90 6.72 -6.90 -21.14
CA SER A 90 7.48 -8.06 -20.69
C SER A 90 6.88 -8.65 -19.42
N ALA A 91 7.19 -9.93 -19.17
CA ALA A 91 6.86 -10.59 -17.92
C ALA A 91 8.05 -11.42 -17.47
N ALA A 92 8.29 -11.46 -16.16
CA ALA A 92 9.36 -12.26 -15.59
C ALA A 92 9.00 -12.74 -14.18
N ARG A 93 9.80 -13.69 -13.70
CA ARG A 93 9.81 -14.13 -12.30
C ARG A 93 11.24 -14.09 -11.79
N SER A 94 11.40 -13.77 -10.51
CA SER A 94 12.67 -13.73 -9.82
C SER A 94 12.50 -14.40 -8.47
N ALA A 95 13.37 -15.36 -8.18
CA ALA A 95 13.43 -16.02 -6.89
C ALA A 95 14.57 -15.40 -6.09
N GLY A 96 14.33 -15.18 -4.80
CA GLY A 96 15.32 -14.58 -3.93
C GLY A 96 15.45 -13.06 -4.12
N GLU A 97 14.34 -12.33 -4.21
CA GLU A 97 14.35 -10.89 -4.44
C GLU A 97 13.25 -10.15 -3.68
N LEU A 98 13.64 -9.09 -2.96
CA LEU A 98 12.72 -8.30 -2.16
C LEU A 98 11.70 -7.52 -3.03
N PRO A 99 10.50 -7.26 -2.50
CA PRO A 99 9.55 -6.39 -3.16
C PRO A 99 10.11 -4.98 -3.32
N THR A 100 10.07 -4.43 -4.53
CA THR A 100 10.42 -3.04 -4.82
C THR A 100 9.25 -2.23 -5.38
N ILE A 101 9.36 -0.91 -5.31
CA ILE A 101 8.52 0.07 -6.00
C ILE A 101 9.44 0.94 -6.86
N ASN A 102 9.18 1.04 -8.17
CA ASN A 102 9.97 1.91 -9.03
C ASN A 102 9.74 3.39 -8.68
N ILE A 103 10.82 4.14 -8.53
CA ILE A 103 10.80 5.58 -8.28
C ILE A 103 11.83 6.30 -9.19
N PRO A 104 11.66 7.59 -9.48
CA PRO A 104 12.66 8.37 -10.20
C PRO A 104 13.96 8.54 -9.41
N GLY A 105 15.08 8.59 -10.14
CA GLY A 105 16.38 9.03 -9.62
C GLY A 105 16.61 10.52 -9.88
N ALA A 106 17.73 11.05 -9.41
CA ALA A 106 18.12 12.45 -9.49
C ALA A 106 18.37 12.96 -10.93
N ALA A 107 18.63 12.09 -11.91
CA ALA A 107 18.83 12.51 -13.30
C ALA A 107 17.53 12.82 -14.07
N GLU A 108 16.37 12.47 -13.52
CA GLU A 108 15.06 12.89 -14.08
C GLU A 108 14.77 14.37 -13.75
N GLY A 109 13.68 14.94 -14.28
CA GLY A 109 13.26 16.31 -13.95
C GLY A 109 13.10 16.51 -12.45
N ALA A 110 13.52 17.66 -11.89
CA ALA A 110 13.59 17.86 -10.44
C ALA A 110 12.26 17.67 -9.70
N ASP A 111 11.14 17.92 -10.38
CA ASP A 111 9.78 17.79 -9.85
C ASP A 111 9.10 16.47 -10.25
N GLU A 112 9.86 15.50 -10.76
CA GLU A 112 9.34 14.19 -11.14
C GLU A 112 9.41 13.21 -9.96
N TYR A 113 8.24 12.79 -9.53
CA TYR A 113 8.01 11.77 -8.52
C TYR A 113 7.23 10.62 -9.13
N GLY A 114 7.53 9.41 -8.67
CA GLY A 114 6.83 8.20 -9.06
C GLY A 114 6.46 7.40 -7.84
N GLY A 115 6.17 6.13 -8.04
CA GLY A 115 5.89 5.21 -6.95
C GLY A 115 4.74 4.29 -7.28
N GLY A 116 3.88 4.01 -6.30
CA GLY A 116 2.83 3.03 -6.47
C GLY A 116 2.14 2.65 -5.18
N THR A 117 1.33 1.61 -5.29
CA THR A 117 0.62 1.00 -4.17
C THR A 117 1.08 -0.44 -3.96
N VAL A 118 1.11 -0.86 -2.69
CA VAL A 118 1.42 -2.24 -2.29
C VAL A 118 0.40 -2.71 -1.28
N GLN A 119 -0.36 -3.73 -1.64
CA GLN A 119 -1.30 -4.40 -0.75
C GLN A 119 -0.65 -5.64 -0.14
N ILE A 120 -0.85 -5.80 1.18
CA ILE A 120 -0.35 -6.92 1.97
C ILE A 120 -1.56 -7.58 2.66
N PRO A 121 -2.25 -8.53 1.99
CA PRO A 121 -3.34 -9.26 2.59
C PRO A 121 -2.86 -10.15 3.74
N LEU A 122 -3.72 -10.32 4.75
CA LEU A 122 -3.53 -11.24 5.88
C LEU A 122 -2.21 -11.03 6.62
N TYR A 123 -1.75 -9.78 6.72
CA TYR A 123 -0.45 -9.41 7.27
C TYR A 123 -0.23 -9.95 8.70
N ALA A 124 -1.29 -10.05 9.51
CA ALA A 124 -1.24 -10.49 10.90
C ALA A 124 -1.35 -12.02 11.09
N ARG A 125 -1.78 -12.78 10.07
CA ARG A 125 -2.00 -14.22 10.22
C ARG A 125 -0.69 -15.00 10.31
N THR A 126 -0.70 -16.10 11.06
CA THR A 126 0.50 -16.95 11.28
C THR A 126 0.43 -18.35 10.66
N ASP A 127 -0.61 -18.61 9.87
CA ASP A 127 -0.92 -19.91 9.26
C ASP A 127 -0.43 -20.05 7.81
N GLY A 128 0.24 -19.02 7.26
CA GLY A 128 0.72 -19.03 5.88
C GLY A 128 1.72 -17.93 5.55
N HIS A 129 2.35 -18.07 4.38
CA HIS A 129 3.27 -17.08 3.81
C HIS A 129 2.53 -15.80 3.47
N LYS A 130 3.24 -14.67 3.51
CA LYS A 130 2.65 -13.37 3.16
C LYS A 130 2.78 -13.10 1.68
N HIS A 131 1.75 -12.49 1.12
CA HIS A 131 1.74 -12.07 -0.27
C HIS A 131 1.78 -10.56 -0.38
N PHE A 132 2.35 -10.07 -1.47
CA PHE A 132 2.34 -8.66 -1.83
C PHE A 132 1.71 -8.52 -3.20
N ILE A 133 0.92 -7.49 -3.40
CA ILE A 133 0.32 -7.15 -4.69
C ILE A 133 0.62 -5.68 -4.94
N HIS A 134 1.25 -5.38 -6.07
CA HIS A 134 1.78 -4.07 -6.38
C HIS A 134 1.20 -3.55 -7.68
N LEU A 135 0.93 -2.24 -7.71
CA LEU A 135 0.81 -1.46 -8.93
C LEU A 135 1.74 -0.27 -8.80
N MET A 136 2.69 -0.13 -9.71
CA MET A 136 3.69 0.93 -9.65
C MET A 136 4.01 1.47 -11.03
N GLY A 137 4.65 2.63 -11.05
CA GLY A 137 5.18 3.24 -12.26
C GLY A 137 6.11 4.38 -11.90
N ARG A 138 7.03 4.66 -12.82
CA ARG A 138 7.85 5.87 -12.79
C ARG A 138 7.86 6.47 -14.18
N GLN A 139 7.91 7.79 -14.27
CA GLN A 139 7.91 8.52 -15.54
C GLN A 139 6.68 8.20 -16.42
N GLU A 140 6.52 8.90 -17.54
CA GLU A 140 5.37 8.80 -18.43
C GLU A 140 5.25 7.48 -19.20
N ASN A 141 6.30 6.66 -19.22
CA ASN A 141 6.42 5.53 -20.14
C ASN A 141 6.56 4.15 -19.46
N ASN A 142 6.54 4.05 -18.13
CA ASN A 142 6.68 2.79 -17.41
C ASN A 142 5.52 2.51 -16.44
N VAL A 143 4.99 1.29 -16.51
CA VAL A 143 4.02 0.74 -15.57
C VAL A 143 4.39 -0.70 -15.26
N ARG A 144 4.27 -1.09 -13.99
CA ARG A 144 4.54 -2.45 -13.54
C ARG A 144 3.47 -2.93 -12.57
N VAL A 145 3.02 -4.15 -12.80
CA VAL A 145 2.21 -4.92 -11.85
C VAL A 145 3.08 -6.04 -11.34
N GLN A 146 3.18 -6.20 -10.02
CA GLN A 146 4.01 -7.22 -9.40
C GLN A 146 3.21 -7.96 -8.33
N SER A 147 3.47 -9.24 -8.19
CA SER A 147 3.06 -9.99 -7.00
C SER A 147 4.30 -10.61 -6.34
N GLY A 148 4.37 -10.51 -5.03
CA GLY A 148 5.44 -11.08 -4.23
C GLY A 148 4.94 -12.13 -3.25
N ARG A 149 5.88 -12.92 -2.72
CA ARG A 149 5.68 -13.82 -1.58
C ARG A 149 6.84 -13.65 -0.62
N TRP A 150 6.56 -13.55 0.67
CA TRP A 150 7.55 -13.65 1.74
C TRP A 150 7.37 -15.01 2.42
N GLU A 151 8.40 -15.86 2.35
CA GLU A 151 8.49 -17.21 2.91
C GLU A 151 8.67 -17.22 4.42
N ASN A 152 7.86 -16.45 5.13
CA ASN A 152 7.79 -16.47 6.57
C ASN A 152 6.32 -16.44 7.00
N ASN A 153 5.98 -17.23 8.01
CA ASN A 153 4.64 -17.28 8.54
C ASN A 153 4.41 -16.24 9.64
N ASN A 154 5.43 -15.59 10.18
CA ASN A 154 5.24 -14.57 11.22
C ASN A 154 4.30 -13.44 10.77
N ALA A 155 3.61 -12.84 11.73
CA ALA A 155 2.85 -11.60 11.52
C ALA A 155 3.82 -10.47 11.14
N ILE A 156 3.41 -9.59 10.24
CA ILE A 156 4.20 -8.40 9.88
C ILE A 156 3.96 -7.33 10.95
N THR A 157 4.96 -7.07 11.77
CA THR A 157 4.95 -6.07 12.85
C THR A 157 5.78 -4.83 12.50
N ARG A 158 6.58 -4.90 11.44
CA ARG A 158 7.43 -3.80 10.98
C ARG A 158 7.52 -3.78 9.46
N ILE A 159 7.50 -2.57 8.90
CA ILE A 159 7.74 -2.32 7.47
C ILE A 159 8.78 -1.20 7.36
N ALA A 160 9.85 -1.45 6.60
CA ALA A 160 10.85 -0.46 6.25
C ALA A 160 10.91 -0.30 4.73
N ILE A 161 11.03 0.95 4.28
CA ILE A 161 11.20 1.29 2.87
C ILE A 161 12.52 2.05 2.73
N THR A 162 13.39 1.64 1.81
CA THR A 162 14.71 2.23 1.56
C THR A 162 14.98 2.34 0.06
N PRO A 163 15.71 3.35 -0.43
CA PRO A 163 16.22 3.34 -1.79
C PRO A 163 17.19 2.14 -1.97
N VAL A 164 17.28 1.62 -3.20
CA VAL A 164 18.17 0.49 -3.53
C VAL A 164 19.53 1.00 -4.00
N SER A 165 19.54 1.95 -4.93
CA SER A 165 20.75 2.51 -5.54
C SER A 165 21.13 3.85 -4.92
N GLY A 166 20.13 4.69 -4.65
CA GLY A 166 20.30 5.96 -3.94
C GLY A 166 20.66 5.78 -2.47
N THR A 167 21.12 6.86 -1.85
CA THR A 167 21.36 6.91 -0.40
C THR A 167 20.13 7.42 0.36
N ASN A 168 19.33 8.30 -0.25
CA ASN A 168 18.18 8.93 0.38
C ASN A 168 16.98 9.02 -0.55
N PHE A 169 15.80 8.97 0.03
CA PHE A 169 14.63 9.63 -0.53
C PHE A 169 14.79 11.13 -0.37
N VAL A 170 14.48 11.89 -1.41
CA VAL A 170 14.56 13.35 -1.36
C VAL A 170 13.38 13.93 -0.57
N ALA A 171 13.54 15.17 -0.10
CA ALA A 171 12.45 15.96 0.48
C ALA A 171 11.19 15.97 -0.42
N ASP A 172 10.03 16.25 0.18
CA ASP A 172 8.69 16.22 -0.40
C ASP A 172 8.16 14.84 -0.84
N SER A 173 8.97 13.78 -0.72
CA SER A 173 8.46 12.41 -0.83
C SER A 173 7.40 12.11 0.24
N VAL A 174 6.34 11.40 -0.15
CA VAL A 174 5.17 11.05 0.67
C VAL A 174 4.99 9.55 0.73
N PHE A 175 4.75 9.04 1.94
CA PHE A 175 4.50 7.63 2.21
C PHE A 175 3.27 7.52 3.11
N GLU A 176 2.33 6.65 2.76
CA GLU A 176 1.13 6.41 3.55
C GLU A 176 0.94 4.93 3.81
N LEU A 177 0.52 4.60 5.03
CA LEU A 177 0.09 3.27 5.43
C LEU A 177 -1.39 3.31 5.76
N TRP A 178 -2.16 2.46 5.09
CA TRP A 178 -3.59 2.33 5.22
C TRP A 178 -3.94 0.93 5.73
N GLY A 179 -4.94 0.85 6.60
CA GLY A 179 -5.57 -0.40 7.03
C GLY A 179 -6.86 -0.64 6.28
N ILE A 180 -7.05 -1.87 5.80
CA ILE A 180 -8.25 -2.32 5.09
C ILE A 180 -9.10 -3.16 6.05
N VAL A 181 -10.34 -2.73 6.26
CA VAL A 181 -11.23 -3.33 7.26
C VAL A 181 -11.88 -4.61 6.73
N PRO A 182 -11.98 -5.67 7.55
CA PRO A 182 -12.74 -6.87 7.23
C PRO A 182 -14.18 -6.57 6.78
N LEU A 183 -14.59 -7.13 5.63
CA LEU A 183 -16.00 -7.09 5.18
C LEU A 183 -16.93 -7.79 6.19
N ALA A 184 -16.47 -8.89 6.79
CA ALA A 184 -17.26 -9.68 7.73
C ALA A 184 -17.61 -8.93 9.03
N THR A 185 -16.72 -8.04 9.50
CA THR A 185 -16.95 -7.26 10.71
C THR A 185 -18.05 -6.20 10.49
N THR A 186 -18.13 -5.62 9.29
CA THR A 186 -19.19 -4.67 8.93
C THR A 186 -20.55 -5.36 8.88
N ILE A 187 -20.65 -6.49 8.17
CA ILE A 187 -21.93 -7.20 7.98
C ILE A 187 -22.49 -7.71 9.32
N ARG A 188 -21.65 -8.28 10.19
CA ARG A 188 -22.11 -8.77 11.50
C ARG A 188 -22.66 -7.65 12.37
N ARG A 189 -22.02 -6.48 12.41
CA ARG A 189 -22.53 -5.33 13.17
C ARG A 189 -23.88 -4.86 12.63
N GLU A 190 -24.08 -4.87 11.32
CA GLU A 190 -25.39 -4.54 10.72
C GLU A 190 -26.45 -5.58 11.08
N GLN A 191 -26.12 -6.87 11.01
CA GLN A 191 -27.02 -7.96 11.41
C GLN A 191 -27.36 -7.91 12.91
N ASP A 192 -26.39 -7.65 13.78
CA ASP A 192 -26.59 -7.53 15.22
C ASP A 192 -27.43 -6.28 15.55
N ASN A 193 -27.22 -5.16 14.84
CA ASN A 193 -28.03 -3.96 14.99
C ASN A 193 -29.48 -4.21 14.56
N LEU A 194 -29.69 -4.90 13.44
CA LEU A 194 -31.02 -5.32 12.99
C LEU A 194 -31.71 -6.24 14.00
N ALA A 195 -30.99 -7.24 14.54
CA ALA A 195 -31.51 -8.14 15.56
C ALA A 195 -31.86 -7.42 16.88
N ALA A 196 -31.13 -6.36 17.21
CA ALA A 196 -31.37 -5.51 18.37
C ALA A 196 -32.47 -4.44 18.15
N GLY A 197 -33.13 -4.41 16.98
CA GLY A 197 -34.14 -3.39 16.64
C GLY A 197 -33.56 -1.98 16.52
N ARG A 198 -32.24 -1.85 16.34
CA ARG A 198 -31.58 -0.58 16.09
C ARG A 198 -31.60 -0.32 14.60
N ASP A 199 -32.09 0.85 14.20
CA ASP A 199 -32.13 1.23 12.80
C ASP A 199 -30.69 1.32 12.24
N PRO A 200 -30.31 0.45 11.28
CA PRO A 200 -28.94 0.40 10.77
C PRO A 200 -28.53 1.70 10.07
N LEU A 201 -29.50 2.50 9.60
CA LEU A 201 -29.26 3.71 8.82
C LEU A 201 -28.91 4.95 9.66
N ILE A 202 -29.10 4.92 10.98
CA ILE A 202 -28.87 6.11 11.83
C ILE A 202 -27.43 6.15 12.37
N SER A 203 -26.69 5.04 12.39
CA SER A 203 -25.36 4.98 13.01
C SER A 203 -24.25 5.70 12.20
N THR A 204 -24.43 5.88 10.89
CA THR A 204 -23.44 6.56 10.03
C THR A 204 -23.52 8.10 10.11
N GLN A 205 -24.60 8.67 10.67
CA GLN A 205 -24.72 10.13 10.81
C GLN A 205 -23.95 10.71 12.00
N ALA A 206 -23.41 9.89 12.90
CA ALA A 206 -22.71 10.35 14.11
C ALA A 206 -21.27 10.89 13.87
N LEU A 207 -20.75 10.83 12.64
CA LEU A 207 -19.41 11.35 12.30
C LEU A 207 -19.40 12.80 11.77
N ARG A 208 -20.57 13.45 11.65
CA ARG A 208 -20.61 14.92 11.44
C ARG A 208 -20.43 15.63 12.77
N ARG A 209 -19.18 15.74 13.25
CA ARG A 209 -18.87 16.76 14.26
C ARG A 209 -19.21 18.13 13.67
N PRO A 210 -19.99 18.98 14.36
CA PRO A 210 -20.26 20.32 13.85
C PRO A 210 -18.95 21.10 13.79
N PHE A 211 -18.53 21.48 12.57
CA PHE A 211 -17.55 22.54 12.35
C PHE A 211 -18.17 23.85 12.82
N GLY A 212 -18.09 24.09 14.13
CA GLY A 212 -18.75 25.21 14.78
C GLY A 212 -18.04 25.60 16.07
N ARG A 213 -16.77 26.03 15.97
CA ARG A 213 -16.20 26.94 16.96
C ARG A 213 -15.66 28.15 16.25
N ALA A 214 -16.39 29.25 16.42
CA ALA A 214 -16.00 30.58 16.02
C ALA A 214 -14.64 30.94 16.64
N TRP A 215 -13.70 31.34 15.79
CA TRP A 215 -12.59 32.18 16.19
C TRP A 215 -13.17 33.52 16.63
N ARG A 216 -12.98 33.89 17.90
CA ARG A 216 -13.12 35.27 18.34
C ARG A 216 -11.72 35.87 18.38
N GLU A 217 -11.60 37.03 17.73
CA GLU A 217 -10.47 37.97 17.81
C GLU A 217 -10.35 38.57 19.22
#